data_AF-A0A523DEQ6-F1
#
_entry.id   AF-A0A523DEQ6-F1
#
_cell.length_a   1.000
_cell.length_b   1.000
_cell.length_c   1.000
_cell.angle_alpha   90.00
_cell.angle_beta   90.00
_cell.angle_gamma   90.00
#
_symmetry.space_group_name_H-M   'P 1'
#
loop_
_entity.id
_entity.type
_entity.pdbx_description
1 polymer ?
#
loop_
_entity_poly.entity_id
_entity_poly.type
_entity_poly.pdbx_seq_one_letter_code
_entity_poly.pdbx_strand_id
1 'polypeptide(L)'
;MSSPRSIDVVLAWWAERLPLLAFGGLASFLAVAGLVGADGTATGFLAAAGAAFILIAHFRLLDDLADRASDRVEHPSRVMPRAASVGPFRILLALTFVCSGLALGAIGRAWGPVGSFMLLHGALAGWYRLRPRPPQARDGLSAHIVLLKYAAIVYIVGAAAGVGLGVERVLVLMLVYLTFALFEIHHDPALRSGPGAAWILRCELAGWLVVSVAVVVLVSPRPVPFLTIGSLVLGVLLLGIAFRRLPDETTARRWSPAVLVAGFLQVLALTIQ
;
A
#
# COMPACT_ATOMS: atom_id res chain seq x y z
N MET A 1 39.73 -3.86 -5.75
CA MET A 1 38.43 -3.26 -6.08
C MET A 1 38.09 -2.26 -4.99
N SER A 2 37.93 -0.97 -5.30
CA SER A 2 37.51 0.03 -4.32
C SER A 2 36.10 -0.30 -3.83
N SER A 3 35.88 -0.25 -2.51
CA SER A 3 34.54 -0.35 -1.96
C SER A 3 33.66 0.74 -2.57
N PRO A 4 32.47 0.42 -3.10
CA PRO A 4 31.56 1.42 -3.66
C PRO A 4 31.24 2.48 -2.61
N ARG A 5 31.08 3.75 -3.02
CA ARG A 5 30.76 4.82 -2.08
C ARG A 5 29.38 4.56 -1.48
N SER A 6 29.18 4.99 -0.23
CA SER A 6 27.91 4.79 0.48
C SER A 6 26.69 5.31 -0.29
N ILE A 7 26.85 6.43 -1.00
CA ILE A 7 25.80 7.03 -1.82
C ILE A 7 25.42 6.17 -3.04
N ASP A 8 26.39 5.53 -3.70
CA ASP A 8 26.14 4.71 -4.89
C ASP A 8 25.24 3.51 -4.55
N VAL A 9 25.46 2.91 -3.37
CA VAL A 9 24.66 1.79 -2.88
C VAL A 9 23.23 2.22 -2.55
N VAL A 10 23.04 3.42 -1.98
CA VAL A 10 21.72 3.97 -1.70
C VAL A 10 20.95 4.28 -2.99
N LEU A 11 21.62 4.88 -3.99
CA LEU A 11 21.01 5.17 -5.28
C LEU A 11 20.63 3.89 -6.04
N ALA A 12 21.47 2.86 -5.96
CA ALA A 12 21.16 1.55 -6.54
C ALA A 12 19.93 0.92 -5.87
N TRP A 13 19.83 0.99 -4.53
CA TRP A 13 18.64 0.54 -3.81
C TRP A 13 17.40 1.32 -4.21
N TRP A 14 17.50 2.65 -4.35
CA TRP A 14 16.38 3.50 -4.76
C TRP A 14 15.87 3.11 -6.16
N ALA A 15 16.76 2.93 -7.13
CA ALA A 15 16.41 2.50 -8.47
C ALA A 15 15.75 1.11 -8.50
N GLU A 16 16.24 0.17 -7.67
CA GLU A 16 15.70 -1.19 -7.58
C GLU A 16 14.32 -1.23 -6.89
N ARG A 17 14.16 -0.50 -5.78
CA ARG A 17 13.04 -0.68 -4.85
C ARG A 17 11.95 0.39 -4.94
N LEU A 18 12.27 1.55 -5.53
CA LEU A 18 11.37 2.67 -5.68
C LEU A 18 11.38 3.25 -7.12
N PRO A 19 11.14 2.43 -8.17
CA PRO A 19 10.98 2.94 -9.53
C PRO A 19 9.87 4.00 -9.59
N LEU A 20 10.25 5.22 -9.99
CA LEU A 20 9.42 6.42 -9.87
C LEU A 20 8.05 6.28 -10.56
N LEU A 21 7.98 5.63 -11.72
CA LEU A 21 6.72 5.45 -12.44
C LEU A 21 5.71 4.62 -11.63
N ALA A 22 6.15 3.49 -11.06
CA ALA A 22 5.27 2.61 -10.29
C ALA A 22 4.90 3.23 -8.95
N PHE A 23 5.89 3.73 -8.20
CA PHE A 23 5.67 4.28 -6.86
C PHE A 23 5.08 5.69 -6.86
N GLY A 24 5.33 6.47 -7.92
CA GLY A 24 4.64 7.73 -8.18
C GLY A 24 3.16 7.50 -8.44
N GLY A 25 2.81 6.54 -9.33
CA GLY A 25 1.41 6.14 -9.54
C GLY A 25 0.73 5.64 -8.26
N LEU A 26 1.45 4.85 -7.46
CA LEU A 26 0.98 4.39 -6.15
C LEU A 26 0.71 5.55 -5.19
N ALA A 27 1.67 6.48 -5.07
CA ALA A 27 1.53 7.64 -4.22
C ALA A 27 0.36 8.54 -4.65
N SER A 28 0.17 8.73 -5.96
CA SER A 28 -0.99 9.44 -6.51
C SER A 28 -2.29 8.73 -6.15
N PHE A 29 -2.37 7.40 -6.28
CA PHE A 29 -3.54 6.63 -5.86
C PHE A 29 -3.88 6.83 -4.37
N LEU A 30 -2.88 6.68 -3.48
CA LEU A 30 -3.09 6.85 -2.05
C LEU A 30 -3.44 8.31 -1.69
N ALA A 31 -2.95 9.28 -2.44
CA ALA A 31 -3.32 10.68 -2.28
C ALA A 31 -4.76 10.96 -2.73
N VAL A 32 -5.20 10.43 -3.87
CA VAL A 32 -6.59 10.54 -4.33
C VAL A 32 -7.53 9.89 -3.30
N ALA A 33 -7.23 8.67 -2.86
CA ALA A 33 -7.94 8.01 -1.76
C ALA A 33 -7.92 8.87 -0.48
N GLY A 34 -6.76 9.47 -0.22
CA GLY A 34 -6.47 10.37 0.87
C GLY A 34 -7.34 11.61 0.89
N LEU A 35 -7.77 12.10 -0.27
CA LEU A 35 -8.46 13.38 -0.44
C LEU A 35 -9.95 13.22 -0.77
N VAL A 36 -10.51 12.01 -0.77
CA VAL A 36 -11.96 11.81 -0.86
C VAL A 36 -12.65 12.59 0.27
N GLY A 37 -13.54 13.51 -0.10
CA GLY A 37 -14.25 14.43 0.81
C GLY A 37 -13.52 15.76 1.09
N ALA A 38 -12.38 16.03 0.47
CA ALA A 38 -11.67 17.30 0.58
C ALA A 38 -12.03 18.27 -0.57
N ASP A 39 -11.90 19.58 -0.31
CA ASP A 39 -11.93 20.58 -1.39
C ASP A 39 -10.72 20.37 -2.32
N GLY A 40 -11.00 19.95 -3.55
CA GLY A 40 -9.97 19.60 -4.52
C GLY A 40 -9.14 20.80 -4.98
N THR A 41 -7.85 20.81 -4.66
CA THR A 41 -6.88 21.76 -5.23
C THR A 41 -5.66 21.02 -5.77
N ALA A 42 -5.07 21.53 -6.86
CA ALA A 42 -3.87 20.94 -7.45
C ALA A 42 -2.70 20.93 -6.45
N THR A 43 -2.52 22.02 -5.70
CA THR A 43 -1.48 22.13 -4.65
C THR A 43 -1.71 21.11 -3.53
N GLY A 44 -2.95 20.95 -3.06
CA GLY A 44 -3.30 19.97 -2.04
C GLY A 44 -3.03 18.54 -2.50
N PHE A 45 -3.39 18.22 -3.75
CA PHE A 45 -3.08 16.93 -4.37
C PHE A 45 -1.57 16.68 -4.46
N LEU A 46 -0.79 17.64 -4.97
CA LEU A 46 0.66 17.49 -5.10
C LEU A 46 1.34 17.31 -3.73
N ALA A 47 0.90 18.06 -2.72
CA ALA A 47 1.42 17.92 -1.36
C ALA A 47 1.08 16.55 -0.76
N ALA A 48 -0.18 16.11 -0.89
CA ALA A 48 -0.63 14.79 -0.44
C ALA A 48 0.11 13.64 -1.14
N ALA A 49 0.31 13.73 -2.45
CA ALA A 49 1.07 12.76 -3.23
C ALA A 49 2.54 12.73 -2.82
N GLY A 50 3.15 13.90 -2.61
CA GLY A 50 4.52 14.01 -2.09
C GLY A 50 4.67 13.35 -0.71
N ALA A 51 3.76 13.65 0.22
CA ALA A 51 3.76 13.03 1.56
C ALA A 51 3.55 11.52 1.48
N ALA A 52 2.59 11.04 0.68
CA ALA A 52 2.36 9.62 0.45
C ALA A 52 3.60 8.93 -0.11
N PHE A 53 4.29 9.55 -1.08
CA PHE A 53 5.51 9.00 -1.67
C PHE A 53 6.64 8.86 -0.63
N ILE A 54 6.85 9.88 0.21
CA ILE A 54 7.86 9.83 1.28
C ILE A 54 7.51 8.75 2.32
N LEU A 55 6.24 8.63 2.70
CA LEU A 55 5.76 7.58 3.61
C LEU A 55 5.97 6.19 3.01
N ILE A 56 5.66 5.98 1.73
CA ILE A 56 5.91 4.71 1.05
C ILE A 56 7.41 4.39 1.07
N ALA A 57 8.27 5.36 0.72
CA ALA A 57 9.72 5.17 0.74
C ALA A 57 10.22 4.82 2.15
N HIS A 58 9.70 5.51 3.17
CA HIS A 58 10.04 5.25 4.57
C HIS A 58 9.68 3.82 5.00
N PHE A 59 8.43 3.41 4.79
CA PHE A 59 7.99 2.06 5.19
C PHE A 59 8.64 0.98 4.35
N ARG A 60 8.88 1.21 3.05
CA ARG A 60 9.60 0.27 2.19
C ARG A 60 11.02 0.02 2.68
N LEU A 61 11.71 1.07 3.11
CA LEU A 61 13.04 0.97 3.69
C LEU A 61 13.04 0.27 5.05
N LEU A 62 12.01 0.51 5.87
CA LEU A 62 11.81 -0.19 7.15
C LEU A 62 11.64 -1.70 6.93
N ASP A 63 10.79 -2.08 5.96
CA ASP A 63 10.56 -3.47 5.58
C ASP A 63 11.86 -4.15 5.12
N ASP A 64 12.57 -3.54 4.15
CA ASP A 64 13.80 -4.11 3.60
C ASP A 64 14.89 -4.29 4.68
N LEU A 65 14.99 -3.36 5.63
CA LEU A 65 15.91 -3.48 6.77
C LEU A 65 15.53 -4.61 7.71
N ALA A 66 14.23 -4.82 7.95
CA ALA A 66 13.71 -5.89 8.78
C ALA A 66 13.84 -7.27 8.12
N ASP A 67 13.72 -7.33 6.79
CA ASP A 67 13.74 -8.54 5.98
C ASP A 67 15.14 -8.92 5.48
N ARG A 68 16.16 -8.07 5.67
CA ARG A 68 17.53 -8.27 5.16
C ARG A 68 18.10 -9.67 5.38
N ALA A 69 17.86 -10.28 6.54
CA ALA A 69 18.38 -11.61 6.85
C ALA A 69 17.72 -12.69 5.98
N SER A 70 16.40 -12.63 5.80
CA SER A 70 15.64 -13.52 4.92
C SER A 70 15.98 -13.27 3.46
N ASP A 71 16.08 -12.00 3.06
CA ASP A 71 16.41 -11.60 1.70
C ASP A 71 17.82 -12.04 1.27
N ARG A 72 18.76 -12.29 2.19
CA ARG A 72 20.05 -12.90 1.85
C ARG A 72 19.92 -14.33 1.32
N VAL A 73 18.87 -15.04 1.72
CA VAL A 73 18.59 -16.41 1.28
C VAL A 73 17.65 -16.39 0.09
N GLU A 74 16.53 -15.66 0.19
CA GLU A 74 15.46 -15.64 -0.82
C GLU A 74 15.83 -14.80 -2.05
N HIS A 75 16.57 -13.71 -1.84
CA HIS A 75 16.82 -12.70 -2.86
C HIS A 75 18.26 -12.18 -2.83
N PRO A 76 19.28 -13.06 -2.94
CA PRO A 76 20.69 -12.71 -2.74
C PRO A 76 21.21 -11.68 -3.76
N SER A 77 20.50 -11.48 -4.88
CA SER A 77 20.84 -10.49 -5.91
C SER A 77 20.49 -9.05 -5.54
N ARG A 78 19.59 -8.82 -4.57
CA ARG A 78 19.15 -7.47 -4.18
C ARG A 78 20.30 -6.65 -3.57
N VAL A 79 20.22 -5.32 -3.72
CA VAL A 79 21.26 -4.39 -3.25
C VAL A 79 21.46 -4.46 -1.73
N MET A 80 20.38 -4.45 -0.93
CA MET A 80 20.50 -4.34 0.54
C MET A 80 21.07 -5.59 1.24
N PRO A 81 20.72 -6.83 0.85
CA PRO A 81 21.38 -8.04 1.33
C PRO A 81 22.89 -8.08 1.08
N ARG A 82 23.32 -7.58 -0.08
CA ARG A 82 24.72 -7.53 -0.55
C ARG A 82 25.54 -6.39 0.03
N ALA A 83 24.88 -5.34 0.52
CA ALA A 83 25.57 -4.18 1.09
C ALA A 83 26.44 -4.59 2.29
N ALA A 84 27.72 -4.20 2.26
CA ALA A 84 28.69 -4.49 3.32
C ALA A 84 28.27 -3.86 4.67
N SER A 85 27.59 -2.71 4.63
CA SER A 85 27.11 -2.00 5.81
C SER A 85 25.64 -1.58 5.64
N VAL A 86 24.89 -1.60 6.75
CA VAL A 86 23.51 -1.07 6.83
C VAL A 86 23.48 0.39 7.28
N GLY A 87 24.63 0.96 7.66
CA GLY A 87 24.73 2.34 8.17
C GLY A 87 24.04 3.37 7.26
N PRO A 88 24.36 3.42 5.96
CA PRO A 88 23.73 4.37 5.03
C PRO A 88 22.20 4.25 4.96
N PHE A 89 21.67 3.02 5.01
CA PHE A 89 20.24 2.76 5.01
C PHE A 89 19.55 3.19 6.31
N ARG A 90 20.21 3.07 7.45
CA ARG A 90 19.69 3.59 8.73
C ARG A 90 19.64 5.12 8.74
N ILE A 91 20.63 5.78 8.16
CA ILE A 91 20.63 7.23 7.98
C ILE A 91 19.47 7.63 7.06
N LEU A 92 19.30 6.96 5.92
CA LEU A 92 18.18 7.21 5.02
C LEU A 92 16.82 6.96 5.69
N LEU A 93 16.70 5.95 6.55
CA LEU A 93 15.48 5.68 7.32
C LEU A 93 15.17 6.83 8.29
N ALA A 94 16.19 7.35 8.99
CA ALA A 94 16.04 8.50 9.87
C ALA A 94 15.65 9.78 9.10
N LEU A 95 16.28 10.02 7.95
CA LEU A 95 15.95 11.16 7.08
C LEU A 95 14.52 11.06 6.57
N THR A 96 14.10 9.92 6.04
CA THR A 96 12.72 9.71 5.57
C THR A 96 11.70 9.79 6.71
N PHE A 97 12.06 9.40 7.93
CA PHE A 97 11.22 9.58 9.12
C PHE A 97 10.99 11.06 9.42
N VAL A 98 12.06 11.86 9.48
CA VAL A 98 11.98 13.32 9.71
C VAL A 98 11.22 14.00 8.57
N CYS A 99 11.55 13.69 7.31
CA CYS A 99 10.86 14.24 6.15
C CYS A 99 9.37 13.89 6.14
N SER A 100 8.98 12.68 6.55
CA SER A 100 7.56 12.29 6.67
C SER A 100 6.85 13.17 7.70
N GLY A 101 7.43 13.36 8.88
CA GLY A 101 6.87 14.23 9.93
C GLY A 101 6.74 15.68 9.48
N LEU A 102 7.76 16.22 8.81
CA LEU A 102 7.75 17.58 8.28
C LEU A 102 6.71 17.74 7.15
N ALA A 103 6.64 16.80 6.21
CA ALA A 103 5.65 16.84 5.12
C ALA A 103 4.22 16.81 5.67
N LEU A 104 3.94 15.93 6.63
CA LEU A 104 2.63 15.86 7.28
C LEU A 104 2.31 17.10 8.10
N GLY A 105 3.29 17.65 8.82
CA GLY A 105 3.14 18.91 9.58
C GLY A 105 2.96 20.14 8.69
N ALA A 106 3.53 20.14 7.48
CA ALA A 106 3.37 21.23 6.51
C ALA A 106 2.00 21.22 5.81
N ILE A 107 1.42 20.04 5.59
CA ILE A 107 0.06 19.88 5.05
C ILE A 107 -0.98 20.15 6.14
N GLY A 108 -0.72 19.62 7.34
CA GLY A 108 -1.64 19.63 8.47
C GLY A 108 -1.72 20.95 9.21
N ARG A 109 -2.92 21.28 9.69
CA ARG A 109 -3.12 22.32 10.73
C ARG A 109 -2.98 21.77 12.15
N ALA A 110 -2.77 20.45 12.30
CA ALA A 110 -2.76 19.75 13.59
C ALA A 110 -1.66 18.68 13.64
N TRP A 111 -1.20 18.36 14.86
CA TRP A 111 -0.18 17.35 15.13
C TRP A 111 -0.68 15.89 15.07
N GLY A 112 -2.00 15.68 14.95
CA GLY A 112 -2.64 14.36 14.93
C GLY A 112 -2.10 13.38 13.86
N PRO A 113 -1.94 13.80 12.59
CA PRO A 113 -1.35 12.95 11.54
C PRO A 113 0.09 12.54 11.83
N VAL A 114 0.89 13.43 12.41
CA VAL A 114 2.26 13.11 12.84
C VAL A 114 2.24 12.06 13.94
N GLY A 115 1.37 12.20 14.93
CA GLY A 115 1.17 11.18 15.97
C GLY A 115 0.73 9.83 15.41
N SER A 116 -0.17 9.83 14.43
CA SER A 116 -0.63 8.62 13.74
C SER A 116 0.49 7.95 12.95
N PHE A 117 1.35 8.73 12.29
CA PHE A 117 2.56 8.23 11.63
C PHE A 117 3.54 7.60 12.64
N MET A 118 3.80 8.26 13.77
CA MET A 118 4.68 7.72 14.81
C MET A 118 4.14 6.42 15.40
N LEU A 119 2.82 6.33 15.62
CA LEU A 119 2.15 5.11 16.07
C LEU A 119 2.29 3.98 15.05
N LEU A 120 2.03 4.25 13.78
CA LEU A 120 2.18 3.26 12.71
C LEU A 120 3.62 2.77 12.57
N HIS A 121 4.60 3.68 12.61
CA HIS A 121 6.02 3.34 12.62
C HIS A 121 6.37 2.44 13.81
N GLY A 122 5.96 2.84 15.02
CA GLY A 122 6.21 2.08 16.24
C GLY A 122 5.57 0.69 16.20
N ALA A 123 4.33 0.59 15.71
CA ALA A 123 3.61 -0.68 15.58
C ALA A 123 4.31 -1.64 14.61
N LEU A 124 4.70 -1.18 13.42
CA LEU A 124 5.41 -2.02 12.45
C LEU A 124 6.83 -2.37 12.89
N ALA A 125 7.56 -1.42 13.48
CA ALA A 125 8.88 -1.71 14.05
C ALA A 125 8.80 -2.72 15.20
N GLY A 126 7.77 -2.60 16.04
CA GLY A 126 7.45 -3.56 17.11
C GLY A 126 7.12 -4.94 16.54
N TRP A 127 6.22 -4.99 15.54
CA TRP A 127 5.89 -6.23 14.83
C TRP A 127 7.13 -6.92 14.28
N TYR A 128 8.04 -6.19 13.60
CA TYR A 128 9.26 -6.77 13.05
C TYR A 128 10.26 -7.27 14.08
N ARG A 129 10.20 -6.77 15.32
CA ARG A 129 11.00 -7.27 16.44
C ARG A 129 10.38 -8.52 17.08
N LEU A 130 9.06 -8.58 17.16
CA LEU A 130 8.32 -9.62 17.88
C LEU A 130 7.94 -10.81 17.00
N ARG A 131 7.79 -10.61 15.68
CA ARG A 131 7.35 -11.68 14.78
C ARG A 131 8.33 -12.87 14.83
N PRO A 132 7.82 -14.12 14.93
CA PRO A 132 8.66 -15.32 14.88
C PRO A 132 9.50 -15.34 13.60
N ARG A 133 10.80 -15.64 13.72
CA ARG A 133 11.69 -15.81 12.57
C ARG A 133 11.83 -17.29 12.24
N PRO A 134 11.07 -17.78 11.25
CA PRO A 134 11.73 -18.39 10.10
C PRO A 134 11.22 -17.86 8.74
N PRO A 135 12.07 -17.90 7.69
CA PRO A 135 11.79 -17.31 6.36
C PRO A 135 10.63 -17.96 5.59
N GLN A 136 10.21 -19.18 5.94
CA GLN A 136 9.34 -19.99 5.08
C GLN A 136 7.84 -19.89 5.38
N ALA A 137 7.45 -19.32 6.52
CA ALA A 137 6.06 -19.13 6.86
C ALA A 137 5.73 -17.64 6.79
N ARG A 138 5.60 -17.10 5.57
CA ARG A 138 4.77 -15.90 5.37
C ARG A 138 3.34 -16.32 5.68
N ASP A 139 2.99 -16.29 6.95
CA ASP A 139 1.62 -16.52 7.36
C ASP A 139 0.74 -15.39 6.79
N GLY A 140 -0.52 -15.73 6.47
CA GLY A 140 -1.45 -14.73 5.93
C GLY A 140 -1.60 -13.53 6.87
N LEU A 141 -1.50 -13.76 8.19
CA LEU A 141 -1.61 -12.70 9.19
C LEU A 141 -0.50 -11.65 9.06
N SER A 142 0.76 -12.06 8.93
CA SER A 142 1.89 -11.13 8.76
C SER A 142 1.73 -10.30 7.49
N ALA A 143 1.29 -10.94 6.39
CA ALA A 143 0.98 -10.22 5.15
C ALA A 143 -0.08 -9.14 5.39
N HIS A 144 -1.20 -9.47 6.02
CA HIS A 144 -2.26 -8.51 6.32
C HIS A 144 -1.82 -7.35 7.22
N ILE A 145 -1.02 -7.63 8.26
CA ILE A 145 -0.49 -6.59 9.16
C ILE A 145 0.38 -5.61 8.37
N VAL A 146 1.24 -6.12 7.48
CA VAL A 146 2.11 -5.28 6.65
C VAL A 146 1.29 -4.47 5.64
N LEU A 147 0.23 -5.04 5.06
CA LEU A 147 -0.63 -4.36 4.10
C LEU A 147 -1.51 -3.27 4.72
N LEU A 148 -1.85 -3.38 6.01
CA LEU A 148 -2.64 -2.38 6.73
C LEU A 148 -2.01 -0.98 6.66
N LYS A 149 -0.69 -0.89 6.47
CA LYS A 149 0.02 0.39 6.33
C LYS A 149 -0.49 1.23 5.15
N TYR A 150 -0.97 0.62 4.06
CA TYR A 150 -1.46 1.39 2.91
C TYR A 150 -2.75 2.13 3.24
N ALA A 151 -3.70 1.46 3.92
CA ALA A 151 -4.89 2.13 4.45
C ALA A 151 -4.49 3.17 5.50
N ALA A 152 -3.53 2.87 6.38
CA ALA A 152 -3.06 3.84 7.37
C ALA A 152 -2.41 5.08 6.72
N ILE A 153 -1.65 4.93 5.63
CA ILE A 153 -1.10 6.06 4.84
C ILE A 153 -2.25 6.90 4.28
N VAL A 154 -3.28 6.28 3.70
CA VAL A 154 -4.48 7.00 3.23
C VAL A 154 -5.09 7.79 4.38
N TYR A 155 -5.35 7.16 5.53
CA TYR A 155 -5.88 7.84 6.72
C TYR A 155 -5.01 9.04 7.14
N ILE A 156 -3.70 8.83 7.31
CA ILE A 156 -2.75 9.86 7.74
C ILE A 156 -2.74 11.05 6.76
N VAL A 157 -2.68 10.78 5.46
CA VAL A 157 -2.63 11.83 4.42
C VAL A 157 -3.92 12.64 4.39
N GLY A 158 -5.10 12.02 4.49
CA GLY A 158 -6.35 12.78 4.54
C GLY A 158 -6.55 13.52 5.84
N ALA A 159 -6.18 12.93 6.98
CA ALA A 159 -6.21 13.63 8.26
C ALA A 159 -5.31 14.87 8.23
N ALA A 160 -4.15 14.80 7.56
CA ALA A 160 -3.31 15.97 7.32
C ALA A 160 -4.00 17.01 6.42
N ALA A 161 -4.74 16.57 5.42
CA ALA A 161 -5.57 17.46 4.60
C ALA A 161 -6.86 17.97 5.30
N GLY A 162 -7.08 17.64 6.57
CA GLY A 162 -8.27 18.06 7.33
C GLY A 162 -9.51 17.21 7.08
N VAL A 163 -9.38 16.08 6.40
CA VAL A 163 -10.49 15.15 6.14
C VAL A 163 -10.79 14.31 7.39
N GLY A 164 -12.03 14.38 7.87
CA GLY A 164 -12.51 13.63 9.03
C GLY A 164 -12.79 12.15 8.74
N LEU A 165 -12.98 11.36 9.81
CA LEU A 165 -13.34 9.94 9.71
C LEU A 165 -14.85 9.76 9.56
N GLY A 166 -15.37 9.97 8.35
CA GLY A 166 -16.76 9.66 7.98
C GLY A 166 -16.94 8.25 7.43
N VAL A 167 -18.20 7.86 7.16
CA VAL A 167 -18.54 6.56 6.55
C VAL A 167 -17.83 6.36 5.21
N GLU A 168 -17.83 7.38 4.35
CA GLU A 168 -17.13 7.38 3.05
C GLU A 168 -15.66 7.05 3.22
N ARG A 169 -15.03 7.65 4.23
CA ARG A 169 -13.62 7.45 4.51
C ARG A 169 -13.33 6.03 4.95
N VAL A 170 -14.15 5.48 5.84
CA VAL A 170 -14.02 4.08 6.29
C VAL A 170 -14.12 3.13 5.09
N LEU A 171 -15.08 3.36 4.18
CA LEU A 171 -15.23 2.55 2.97
C LEU A 171 -14.01 2.64 2.06
N VAL A 172 -13.45 3.85 1.85
CA VAL A 172 -12.21 4.03 1.06
C VAL A 172 -11.04 3.29 1.70
N LEU A 173 -10.88 3.38 3.02
CA LEU A 173 -9.81 2.67 3.75
C LEU A 173 -9.93 1.15 3.59
N MET A 174 -11.14 0.61 3.73
CA MET A 174 -11.43 -0.81 3.51
C MET A 174 -11.15 -1.22 2.07
N LEU A 175 -11.58 -0.41 1.10
CA LEU A 175 -11.38 -0.68 -0.32
C LEU A 175 -9.89 -0.71 -0.69
N VAL A 176 -9.12 0.27 -0.20
CA VAL A 176 -7.66 0.32 -0.37
C VAL A 176 -7.03 -0.94 0.22
N TYR A 177 -7.34 -1.26 1.48
CA TYR A 177 -6.83 -2.46 2.14
C TYR A 177 -7.13 -3.75 1.35
N LEU A 178 -8.39 -3.96 0.96
CA LEU A 178 -8.82 -5.15 0.24
C LEU A 178 -8.19 -5.23 -1.16
N THR A 179 -8.02 -4.09 -1.84
CA THR A 179 -7.34 -4.03 -3.15
C THR A 179 -5.88 -4.49 -3.03
N PHE A 180 -5.16 -4.04 -2.00
CA PHE A 180 -3.78 -4.48 -1.77
C PHE A 180 -3.68 -5.92 -1.28
N ALA A 181 -4.62 -6.38 -0.45
CA ALA A 181 -4.69 -7.79 -0.02
C ALA A 181 -4.86 -8.72 -1.22
N LEU A 182 -5.82 -8.41 -2.08
CA LEU A 182 -6.04 -9.13 -3.33
C LEU A 182 -4.84 -9.06 -4.28
N PHE A 183 -4.19 -7.89 -4.39
CA PHE A 183 -2.97 -7.77 -5.19
C PHE A 183 -1.86 -8.67 -4.66
N GLU A 184 -1.60 -8.65 -3.34
CA GLU A 184 -0.52 -9.38 -2.69
C GLU A 184 -0.71 -10.90 -2.79
N ILE A 185 -1.91 -11.40 -2.50
CA ILE A 185 -2.19 -12.83 -2.63
C ILE A 185 -2.06 -13.30 -4.08
N HIS A 186 -2.32 -12.47 -5.08
CA HIS A 186 -2.05 -12.85 -6.47
C HIS A 186 -0.55 -12.82 -6.79
N HIS A 187 0.17 -11.85 -6.26
CA HIS A 187 1.57 -11.62 -6.58
C HIS A 187 2.53 -12.60 -5.88
N ASP A 188 2.27 -12.95 -4.62
CA ASP A 188 3.13 -13.83 -3.81
C ASP A 188 2.71 -15.31 -3.94
N PRO A 189 3.51 -16.18 -4.60
CA PRO A 189 3.21 -17.60 -4.70
C PRO A 189 3.17 -18.31 -3.34
N ALA A 190 3.93 -17.84 -2.34
CA ALA A 190 3.96 -18.46 -1.01
C ALA A 190 2.64 -18.26 -0.27
N LEU A 191 2.01 -17.09 -0.43
CA LEU A 191 0.68 -16.84 0.13
C LEU A 191 -0.39 -17.68 -0.58
N ARG A 192 -0.27 -17.90 -1.89
CA ARG A 192 -1.22 -18.73 -2.65
C ARG A 192 -1.18 -20.20 -2.31
N SER A 193 0.01 -20.73 -2.04
CA SER A 193 0.20 -22.14 -1.68
C SER A 193 -0.03 -22.41 -0.19
N GLY A 194 -0.20 -21.37 0.62
CA GLY A 194 -0.44 -21.48 2.05
C GLY A 194 -1.79 -22.15 2.40
N PRO A 195 -1.88 -22.79 3.58
CA PRO A 195 -3.13 -23.36 4.05
C PRO A 195 -4.19 -22.27 4.21
N GLY A 196 -5.38 -22.50 3.64
CA GLY A 196 -6.50 -21.54 3.72
C GLY A 196 -6.42 -20.37 2.74
N ALA A 197 -5.38 -20.28 1.89
CA ALA A 197 -5.24 -19.19 0.90
C ALA A 197 -6.47 -19.00 0.02
N ALA A 198 -7.06 -20.10 -0.46
CA ALA A 198 -8.29 -20.05 -1.26
C ALA A 198 -9.48 -19.50 -0.47
N TRP A 199 -9.56 -19.77 0.83
CA TRP A 199 -10.63 -19.22 1.67
C TRP A 199 -10.42 -17.73 1.94
N ILE A 200 -9.20 -17.32 2.28
CA ILE A 200 -8.82 -15.91 2.47
C ILE A 200 -9.14 -15.11 1.20
N LEU A 201 -8.70 -15.58 0.03
CA LEU A 201 -8.98 -14.95 -1.26
C LEU A 201 -10.49 -14.75 -1.49
N ARG A 202 -11.31 -15.76 -1.21
CA ARG A 202 -12.77 -15.68 -1.37
C ARG A 202 -13.39 -14.65 -0.43
N CYS A 203 -12.96 -14.65 0.84
CA CYS A 203 -13.42 -13.68 1.84
C CYS A 203 -13.03 -12.24 1.46
N GLU A 204 -11.79 -12.03 0.99
CA GLU A 204 -11.30 -10.73 0.52
C GLU A 204 -12.08 -10.25 -0.70
N LEU A 205 -12.32 -11.12 -1.69
CA LEU A 205 -13.11 -10.79 -2.88
C LEU A 205 -14.56 -10.46 -2.53
N ALA A 206 -15.18 -11.25 -1.67
CA ALA A 206 -16.54 -10.99 -1.19
C ALA A 206 -16.61 -9.67 -0.42
N GLY A 207 -15.66 -9.42 0.48
CA GLY A 207 -15.53 -8.16 1.20
C GLY A 207 -15.33 -6.98 0.26
N TRP A 208 -14.47 -7.12 -0.76
CA TRP A 208 -14.21 -6.09 -1.75
C TRP A 208 -15.50 -5.75 -2.50
N LEU A 209 -16.25 -6.75 -2.98
CA LEU A 209 -17.52 -6.54 -3.66
C LEU A 209 -18.55 -5.84 -2.77
N VAL A 210 -18.69 -6.29 -1.51
CA VAL A 210 -19.62 -5.68 -0.55
C VAL A 210 -19.27 -4.23 -0.30
N VAL A 211 -17.99 -3.90 -0.10
CA VAL A 211 -17.52 -2.53 0.09
C VAL A 211 -17.75 -1.70 -1.17
N SER A 212 -17.48 -2.22 -2.36
CA SER A 212 -17.74 -1.52 -3.62
C SER A 212 -19.23 -1.20 -3.81
N VAL A 213 -20.13 -2.12 -3.44
CA VAL A 213 -21.58 -1.87 -3.47
C VAL A 213 -21.97 -0.84 -2.41
N ALA A 214 -21.44 -0.94 -1.19
CA ALA A 214 -21.71 0.01 -0.13
C ALA A 214 -21.26 1.43 -0.51
N VAL A 215 -20.11 1.55 -1.17
CA VAL A 215 -19.63 2.81 -1.76
C VAL A 215 -20.66 3.40 -2.72
N VAL A 216 -21.20 2.60 -3.63
CA VAL A 216 -22.24 3.06 -4.57
C VAL A 216 -23.51 3.50 -3.85
N VAL A 217 -24.02 2.67 -2.94
CA VAL A 217 -25.33 2.88 -2.31
C VAL A 217 -25.31 4.01 -1.28
N LEU A 218 -24.25 4.10 -0.48
CA LEU A 218 -24.18 5.00 0.66
C LEU A 218 -23.55 6.35 0.35
N VAL A 219 -22.71 6.44 -0.69
CA VAL A 219 -21.91 7.64 -0.97
C VAL A 219 -22.40 8.38 -2.22
N SER A 220 -23.12 7.74 -3.14
CA SER A 220 -23.60 8.40 -4.37
C SER A 220 -25.06 8.89 -4.27
N PRO A 221 -25.32 10.17 -3.95
CA PRO A 221 -26.68 10.75 -4.03
C PRO A 221 -27.14 11.01 -5.48
N ARG A 222 -26.27 10.79 -6.47
CA ARG A 222 -26.51 11.01 -7.91
C ARG A 222 -26.61 9.67 -8.66
N PRO A 223 -27.20 9.64 -9.88
CA PRO A 223 -27.18 8.44 -10.70
C PRO A 223 -25.75 7.88 -10.80
N VAL A 224 -25.62 6.61 -10.45
CA VAL A 224 -24.33 5.92 -10.33
C VAL A 224 -23.54 6.10 -11.63
N PRO A 225 -22.31 6.66 -11.59
CA PRO A 225 -21.52 6.84 -12.79
C PRO A 225 -21.32 5.49 -13.50
N PHE A 226 -21.37 5.48 -14.83
CA PHE A 226 -21.12 4.28 -15.64
C PHE A 226 -19.79 3.59 -15.26
N LEU A 227 -18.79 4.39 -14.85
CA LEU A 227 -17.50 3.90 -14.33
C LEU A 227 -17.64 3.02 -13.09
N THR A 228 -18.54 3.35 -12.16
CA THR A 228 -18.73 2.57 -10.94
C THR A 228 -19.42 1.25 -11.24
N ILE A 229 -20.46 1.26 -12.10
CA ILE A 229 -21.10 0.04 -12.59
C ILE A 229 -20.09 -0.84 -13.34
N GLY A 230 -19.26 -0.24 -14.21
CA GLY A 230 -18.22 -0.96 -14.94
C GLY A 230 -17.20 -1.61 -14.03
N SER A 231 -16.74 -0.92 -12.98
CA SER A 231 -15.82 -1.49 -11.98
C SER A 231 -16.45 -2.61 -11.15
N LEU A 232 -17.75 -2.51 -10.83
CA LEU A 232 -18.50 -3.58 -10.16
C LEU A 232 -18.63 -4.81 -11.05
N VAL A 233 -19.02 -4.62 -12.32
CA VAL A 233 -19.11 -5.71 -13.31
C VAL A 233 -17.75 -6.38 -13.50
N LEU A 234 -16.69 -5.59 -13.66
CA LEU A 234 -15.33 -6.11 -13.72
C LEU A 234 -15.00 -6.91 -12.47
N GLY A 235 -15.26 -6.37 -11.28
CA GLY A 235 -15.07 -7.07 -10.01
C GLY A 235 -15.80 -8.40 -9.92
N VAL A 236 -17.06 -8.46 -10.35
CA VAL A 236 -17.87 -9.69 -10.40
C VAL A 236 -17.28 -10.70 -11.39
N LEU A 237 -16.81 -10.25 -12.56
CA LEU A 237 -16.13 -11.11 -13.52
C LEU A 237 -14.81 -11.66 -12.96
N LEU A 238 -14.04 -10.81 -12.25
CA LEU A 238 -12.82 -11.22 -11.58
C LEU A 238 -13.11 -12.27 -10.49
N LEU A 239 -14.17 -12.07 -9.71
CA LEU A 239 -14.70 -13.04 -8.74
C LEU A 239 -15.04 -14.38 -9.41
N GLY A 240 -15.80 -14.35 -10.51
CA GLY A 240 -16.22 -15.56 -11.22
C GLY A 240 -15.05 -16.38 -11.73
N ILE A 241 -13.95 -15.74 -12.10
CA ILE A 241 -12.75 -16.42 -12.61
C ILE A 241 -11.89 -16.94 -11.46
N ALA A 242 -11.68 -16.14 -10.41
CA ALA A 242 -10.93 -16.53 -9.21
C ALA A 242 -11.59 -17.73 -8.48
N PHE A 243 -12.92 -17.82 -8.47
CA PHE A 243 -13.65 -18.93 -7.85
C PHE A 243 -13.51 -20.26 -8.62
N ARG A 244 -13.21 -20.21 -9.93
CA ARG A 244 -13.15 -21.42 -10.77
C ARG A 244 -11.82 -22.14 -10.66
N ARG A 245 -10.69 -21.43 -10.56
CA ARG A 245 -9.34 -21.99 -10.30
C ARG A 245 -8.44 -20.92 -9.67
N LEU A 246 -7.57 -21.31 -8.74
CA LEU A 246 -6.45 -20.44 -8.36
C LEU A 246 -5.61 -20.19 -9.63
N PRO A 247 -5.37 -18.93 -10.01
CA PRO A 247 -4.65 -18.62 -11.23
C PRO A 247 -3.24 -19.19 -11.16
N ASP A 248 -2.78 -19.85 -12.23
CA ASP A 248 -1.37 -20.20 -12.40
C ASP A 248 -0.49 -18.94 -12.39
N GLU A 249 0.84 -19.10 -12.33
CA GLU A 249 1.75 -17.95 -12.22
C GLU A 249 1.59 -16.96 -13.38
N THR A 250 1.42 -17.48 -14.60
CA THR A 250 1.18 -16.69 -15.82
C THR A 250 -0.09 -15.87 -15.74
N THR A 251 -1.16 -16.48 -15.24
CA THR A 251 -2.45 -15.84 -15.03
C THR A 251 -2.29 -14.78 -13.95
N ALA A 252 -1.76 -15.11 -12.77
CA ALA A 252 -1.58 -14.14 -11.69
C ALA A 252 -0.83 -12.86 -12.11
N ARG A 253 0.26 -12.97 -12.87
CA ARG A 253 1.01 -11.79 -13.37
C ARG A 253 0.17 -10.85 -14.24
N ARG A 254 -0.76 -11.37 -15.03
CA ARG A 254 -1.66 -10.55 -15.87
C ARG A 254 -2.79 -9.89 -15.06
N TRP A 255 -3.12 -10.46 -13.90
CA TRP A 255 -4.31 -10.11 -13.14
C TRP A 255 -4.02 -9.05 -12.07
N SER A 256 -2.83 -9.06 -11.49
CA SER A 256 -2.43 -8.08 -10.48
C SER A 256 -2.64 -6.61 -10.93
N PRO A 257 -2.31 -6.21 -12.17
CA PRO A 257 -2.60 -4.84 -12.63
C PRO A 257 -4.11 -4.55 -12.74
N ALA A 258 -4.93 -5.53 -13.13
CA ALA A 258 -6.37 -5.33 -13.31
C ALA A 258 -7.08 -5.07 -11.98
N VAL A 259 -6.69 -5.77 -10.91
CA VAL A 259 -7.22 -5.55 -9.54
C VAL A 259 -6.89 -4.13 -9.06
N LEU A 260 -5.64 -3.70 -9.23
CA LEU A 260 -5.22 -2.34 -8.87
C LEU A 260 -5.97 -1.28 -9.67
N VAL A 261 -6.12 -1.47 -10.99
CA VAL A 261 -6.86 -0.54 -11.84
C VAL A 261 -8.34 -0.47 -11.43
N ALA A 262 -8.97 -1.61 -11.12
CA ALA A 262 -10.36 -1.63 -10.66
C ALA A 262 -10.54 -0.87 -9.34
N GLY A 263 -9.67 -1.11 -8.34
CA GLY A 263 -9.67 -0.37 -7.08
C GLY A 263 -9.40 1.12 -7.27
N PHE A 264 -8.47 1.48 -8.17
CA PHE A 264 -8.16 2.86 -8.53
C PHE A 264 -9.38 3.58 -9.12
N LEU A 265 -10.05 2.96 -10.09
CA LEU A 265 -11.22 3.54 -10.74
C LEU A 265 -12.37 3.78 -9.76
N GLN A 266 -12.57 2.88 -8.78
CA GLN A 266 -13.59 3.07 -7.75
C GLN A 266 -13.28 4.24 -6.83
N VAL A 267 -12.04 4.35 -6.36
CA VAL A 267 -11.61 5.50 -5.54
C VAL A 267 -11.72 6.80 -6.32
N LEU A 268 -11.29 6.81 -7.58
CA LEU A 268 -11.38 7.99 -8.44
C LEU A 268 -12.84 8.41 -8.67
N ALA A 269 -13.75 7.45 -8.86
CA ALA A 269 -15.17 7.72 -9.03
C ALA A 269 -15.76 8.42 -7.80
N LEU A 270 -15.26 8.14 -6.59
CA LEU A 270 -15.67 8.84 -5.36
C LEU A 270 -15.13 10.26 -5.27
N THR A 271 -13.97 10.54 -5.85
CA THR A 271 -13.36 11.88 -5.78
C THR A 271 -14.01 12.90 -6.73
N ILE A 272 -14.76 12.42 -7.74
CA ILE A 272 -15.39 13.28 -8.76
C ILE A 272 -16.80 13.75 -8.34
N GLN A 273 -17.37 13.22 -7.26
CA GLN A 273 -18.76 13.48 -6.84
C GLN A 273 -18.92 14.81 -6.10
#